data_AF-A0AAE1TCJ0-F1
#
_entry.id   AF-A0AAE1TCJ0-F1
#
_cell.length_a   1.000
_cell.length_b   1.000
_cell.length_c   1.000
_cell.angle_alpha   90.00
_cell.angle_beta   90.00
_cell.angle_gamma   90.00
#
_symmetry.space_group_name_H-M   'P 1'
#
loop_
_entity.id
_entity.type
_entity.pdbx_description
1 polymer ?
#
loop_
_entity_poly.entity_id
_entity_poly.type
_entity_poly.pdbx_seq_one_letter_code
_entity_poly.pdbx_strand_id
1 'polypeptide(L)'
;MANQLRSQTLIIIFIVSTIFTIAPGYCSRIRMVHPDVKSLIETTCKQTPNYDLCVKSLKSDPESSDADVAGLGLIMVKLITEKAKATENKIDNLLRGGGLN
;
A
#
# COMPACT_ATOMS: atom_id res chain seq x y z
N MET A 1 -27.45 52.72 -8.40
CA MET A 1 -26.12 52.34 -7.83
C MET A 1 -26.22 51.15 -6.86
N ALA A 2 -27.34 50.93 -6.16
CA ALA A 2 -27.53 49.81 -5.23
C ALA A 2 -27.50 48.39 -5.87
N ASN A 3 -27.98 48.23 -7.12
CA ASN A 3 -28.04 46.93 -7.79
C ASN A 3 -26.66 46.37 -8.18
N GLN A 4 -25.66 47.22 -8.39
CA GLN A 4 -24.31 46.81 -8.77
C GLN A 4 -23.54 46.25 -7.56
N LEU A 5 -23.75 46.84 -6.38
CA LEU A 5 -23.17 46.35 -5.12
C LEU A 5 -23.78 45.00 -4.69
N ARG A 6 -25.10 44.84 -4.86
CA ARG A 6 -25.82 43.57 -4.60
C ARG A 6 -25.32 42.44 -5.50
N SER A 7 -25.05 42.71 -6.78
CA SER A 7 -24.49 41.73 -7.71
C SER A 7 -23.08 41.29 -7.32
N GLN A 8 -22.22 42.24 -6.89
CA GLN A 8 -20.87 41.94 -6.43
C GLN A 8 -20.88 41.08 -5.15
N THR A 9 -21.76 41.38 -4.20
CA THR A 9 -21.90 40.59 -2.97
C THR A 9 -22.32 39.15 -3.27
N LEU A 10 -23.22 38.91 -4.23
CA LEU A 10 -23.62 37.56 -4.61
C LEU A 10 -22.46 36.77 -5.23
N ILE A 11 -21.68 37.38 -6.13
CA ILE A 11 -20.52 36.73 -6.76
C ILE A 11 -19.49 36.29 -5.72
N ILE A 12 -19.21 37.14 -4.73
CA ILE A 12 -18.26 36.83 -3.64
C ILE A 12 -18.74 35.62 -2.83
N ILE A 13 -20.03 35.56 -2.49
CA ILE A 13 -20.62 34.44 -1.73
C ILE A 13 -20.47 33.13 -2.52
N PHE A 14 -20.75 33.14 -3.83
CA PHE A 14 -20.57 31.96 -4.68
C PHE A 14 -19.12 31.47 -4.69
N ILE A 15 -18.14 32.38 -4.85
CA ILE A 15 -16.70 32.03 -4.85
C ILE A 15 -16.26 31.46 -3.49
N VAL A 16 -16.70 32.04 -2.38
CA VAL A 16 -16.36 31.52 -1.04
C VAL A 16 -16.98 30.14 -0.80
N SER A 17 -18.22 29.93 -1.25
CA SER A 17 -18.90 28.64 -1.11
C SER A 17 -18.24 27.52 -1.92
N THR A 18 -17.78 27.81 -3.14
CA THR A 18 -17.08 26.82 -3.97
C THR A 18 -15.74 26.46 -3.35
N ILE A 19 -14.95 27.46 -2.91
CA ILE A 19 -13.69 27.22 -2.19
C ILE A 19 -13.91 26.37 -0.93
N PHE A 20 -14.95 26.66 -0.14
CA PHE A 20 -15.26 25.90 1.07
C PHE A 20 -15.72 24.46 0.81
N THR A 21 -16.36 24.17 -0.33
CA THR A 21 -16.68 22.78 -0.73
C THR A 21 -15.48 22.03 -1.32
N ILE A 22 -14.55 22.76 -1.94
CA ILE A 22 -13.37 22.22 -2.59
C ILE A 22 -12.27 21.89 -1.55
N ALA A 23 -12.15 22.67 -0.48
CA ALA A 23 -11.17 22.47 0.59
C ALA A 23 -11.30 21.14 1.39
N PRO A 24 -12.48 20.69 1.83
CA PRO A 24 -12.61 19.40 2.51
C PRO A 24 -12.50 18.20 1.56
N GLY A 25 -12.81 18.38 0.26
CA GLY A 25 -12.70 17.32 -0.76
C GLY A 25 -11.26 16.99 -1.18
N TYR A 26 -10.34 17.96 -1.16
CA TYR A 26 -8.92 17.69 -1.42
C TYR A 26 -8.17 17.09 -0.23
N CYS A 27 -8.74 17.14 0.98
CA CYS A 27 -8.08 16.59 2.17
C CYS A 27 -8.30 15.08 2.37
N SER A 28 -9.27 14.45 1.70
CA SER A 28 -9.49 13.00 1.80
C SER A 28 -8.65 12.17 0.82
N ARG A 29 -7.82 12.80 -0.02
CA ARG A 29 -6.94 12.13 -1.01
C ARG A 29 -5.46 12.47 -0.87
N ILE A 30 -5.06 13.25 0.13
CA ILE A 30 -3.65 13.42 0.46
C ILE A 30 -3.34 12.44 1.58
N ARG A 31 -2.81 11.27 1.22
CA ARG A 31 -2.04 10.46 2.16
C ARG A 31 -0.91 11.36 2.66
N MET A 32 -1.05 11.85 3.87
CA MET A 32 0.01 12.54 4.59
C MET A 32 1.12 11.53 4.83
N VAL A 33 2.06 11.43 3.89
CA VAL A 33 3.34 10.74 4.10
C VAL A 33 4.07 11.60 5.13
N HIS A 34 3.97 11.22 6.40
CA HIS A 34 4.72 11.84 7.47
C HIS A 34 6.23 11.67 7.17
N PRO A 35 7.09 12.69 7.38
CA PRO A 35 8.46 12.68 6.89
C PRO A 35 9.43 11.75 7.66
N ASP A 36 8.94 10.92 8.57
CA ASP A 36 9.77 9.98 9.36
C ASP A 36 9.05 8.65 9.69
N VAL A 37 8.01 8.27 8.93
CA VAL A 37 7.38 6.95 9.11
C VAL A 37 8.14 5.95 8.25
N LYS A 38 9.03 5.17 8.86
CA LYS A 38 9.47 3.92 8.23
C LYS A 38 8.25 3.12 7.84
N SER A 39 8.17 2.70 6.59
CA SER A 39 7.08 1.82 6.15
C SER A 39 6.99 0.63 7.11
N LEU A 40 5.77 0.12 7.32
CA LEU A 40 5.59 -1.04 8.18
C LEU A 40 6.45 -2.21 7.70
N ILE A 41 6.59 -2.35 6.37
CA ILE A 41 7.51 -3.27 5.71
C ILE A 41 8.95 -3.08 6.20
N GLU A 42 9.49 -1.85 6.20
CA GLU A 42 10.87 -1.60 6.68
C GLU A 42 11.03 -1.97 8.15
N THR A 43 10.06 -1.62 8.99
CA THR A 43 10.12 -1.88 10.43
C THR A 43 10.06 -3.38 10.71
N THR A 44 9.16 -4.12 10.07
CA THR A 44 9.04 -5.57 10.17
C THR A 44 10.29 -6.27 9.62
N CYS A 45 10.76 -5.89 8.43
CA CYS A 45 11.90 -6.57 7.80
C CYS A 45 13.21 -6.40 8.58
N LYS A 46 13.39 -5.30 9.32
CA LYS A 46 14.53 -5.11 10.22
C LYS A 46 14.59 -6.13 11.36
N GLN A 47 13.45 -6.73 11.73
CA GLN A 47 13.39 -7.78 12.75
C GLN A 47 13.64 -9.18 12.18
N THR A 48 13.91 -9.29 10.88
CA THR A 48 14.18 -10.58 10.24
C THR A 48 15.69 -10.80 10.03
N PRO A 49 16.16 -12.05 10.01
CA PRO A 49 17.57 -12.34 9.71
C PRO A 49 18.01 -11.94 8.29
N ASN A 50 17.07 -11.75 7.35
CA ASN A 50 17.37 -11.42 5.97
C ASN A 50 16.47 -10.28 5.48
N TYR A 51 16.91 -9.05 5.76
CA TYR A 51 16.20 -7.82 5.45
C TYR A 51 15.86 -7.68 3.96
N ASP A 52 16.83 -7.87 3.07
CA ASP A 52 16.64 -7.66 1.63
C ASP A 52 15.66 -8.67 1.04
N LEU A 53 15.74 -9.93 1.49
CA LEU A 53 14.78 -10.96 1.08
C LEU A 53 13.37 -10.61 1.56
N CYS A 54 13.22 -10.17 2.81
CA CYS A 54 11.93 -9.76 3.36
C CYS A 54 11.32 -8.60 2.56
N VAL A 55 12.08 -7.53 2.32
CA VAL A 55 11.60 -6.36 1.58
C VAL A 55 11.20 -6.74 0.16
N LYS A 56 12.03 -7.54 -0.53
CA LYS A 56 11.72 -8.02 -1.89
C LYS A 56 10.47 -8.89 -1.92
N SER A 57 10.31 -9.78 -0.92
CA SER A 57 9.17 -10.69 -0.84
C SER A 57 7.88 -9.91 -0.59
N LEU A 58 7.82 -9.06 0.43
CA LEU A 58 6.62 -8.28 0.73
C LEU A 58 6.27 -7.31 -0.41
N LYS A 59 7.25 -6.61 -1.00
CA LYS A 59 6.98 -5.69 -2.13
C LYS A 59 6.56 -6.40 -3.42
N SER A 60 6.69 -7.71 -3.53
CA SER A 60 6.17 -8.47 -4.68
C SER A 60 4.66 -8.63 -4.65
N ASP A 61 4.02 -8.47 -3.49
CA ASP A 61 2.56 -8.43 -3.37
C ASP A 61 2.10 -6.96 -3.26
N PRO A 62 1.29 -6.45 -4.21
CA PRO A 62 0.84 -5.06 -4.20
C PRO A 62 -0.01 -4.71 -2.97
N GLU A 63 -0.68 -5.69 -2.35
CA GLU A 63 -1.51 -5.50 -1.16
C GLU A 63 -0.66 -5.16 0.09
N SER A 64 0.65 -5.44 0.07
CA SER A 64 1.57 -5.14 1.18
C SER A 64 1.73 -3.65 1.47
N SER A 65 1.44 -2.78 0.49
CA SER A 65 1.61 -1.33 0.63
C SER A 65 0.64 -0.70 1.64
N ASP A 66 -0.53 -1.33 1.82
CA ASP A 66 -1.64 -0.83 2.64
C ASP A 66 -1.97 -1.76 3.82
N ALA A 67 -1.26 -2.88 3.94
CA ALA A 67 -1.47 -3.88 4.97
C ALA A 67 -0.98 -3.41 6.36
N ASP A 68 -1.73 -3.78 7.40
CA ASP A 68 -1.27 -3.71 8.78
C ASP A 68 -0.35 -4.90 9.12
N VAL A 69 0.04 -5.05 10.39
CA VAL A 69 0.98 -6.11 10.81
C VAL A 69 0.41 -7.51 10.54
N ALA A 70 -0.88 -7.70 10.81
CA ALA A 70 -1.54 -8.99 10.59
C ALA A 70 -1.66 -9.28 9.08
N GLY A 71 -2.00 -8.26 8.28
CA GLY A 71 -2.04 -8.34 6.82
C GLY A 71 -0.68 -8.70 6.23
N LEU A 72 0.41 -8.05 6.65
CA LEU A 72 1.77 -8.40 6.21
C LEU A 72 2.15 -9.84 6.61
N GLY A 73 1.75 -10.28 7.80
CA GLY A 73 1.94 -11.66 8.25
C GLY A 73 1.24 -12.65 7.33
N LEU A 74 -0.03 -12.39 6.99
CA LEU A 74 -0.81 -13.25 6.09
C LEU A 74 -0.21 -13.29 4.68
N ILE A 75 0.23 -12.15 4.14
CA ILE A 75 0.91 -12.07 2.84
C ILE A 75 2.18 -12.92 2.86
N MET A 76 3.00 -12.82 3.90
CA MET A 76 4.21 -13.63 4.01
C MET A 76 3.90 -15.14 4.08
N VAL A 77 2.86 -15.54 4.81
CA VAL A 77 2.40 -16.94 4.87
C VAL A 77 1.96 -17.45 3.49
N LYS A 78 1.22 -16.64 2.72
CA LYS A 78 0.81 -16.95 1.34
C LYS A 78 2.05 -17.16 0.46
N LEU A 79 3.00 -16.23 0.47
CA LEU A 79 4.24 -16.31 -0.31
C LEU A 79 5.06 -17.56 0.05
N ILE A 80 5.22 -17.87 1.35
CA ILE A 80 5.93 -19.08 1.80
C ILE A 80 5.21 -20.34 1.33
N THR A 81 3.88 -20.36 1.40
CA THR A 81 3.08 -21.51 0.94
C THR A 81 3.27 -21.77 -0.55
N GLU A 82 3.29 -20.73 -1.38
CA GLU A 82 3.57 -20.85 -2.81
C GLU A 82 4.97 -21.40 -3.09
N LYS A 83 5.99 -20.88 -2.40
CA LYS A 83 7.37 -21.38 -2.53
C LYS A 83 7.52 -22.80 -2.03
N ALA A 84 6.83 -23.18 -0.96
CA ALA A 84 6.82 -24.54 -0.43
C ALA A 84 6.23 -25.52 -1.45
N LYS A 85 5.07 -25.20 -2.06
CA LYS A 85 4.47 -26.02 -3.12
C LYS A 85 5.37 -26.14 -4.34
N ALA A 86 6.01 -25.04 -4.77
CA ALA A 86 6.98 -25.09 -5.86
C ALA A 86 8.18 -25.99 -5.52
N THR A 87 8.62 -25.98 -4.27
CA THR A 87 9.72 -26.82 -3.78
C THR A 87 9.31 -28.29 -3.72
N GLU A 88 8.12 -28.60 -3.21
CA GLU A 88 7.53 -29.94 -3.22
C GLU A 88 7.46 -30.51 -4.64
N ASN A 89 6.91 -29.75 -5.60
CA ASN A 89 6.88 -30.14 -7.00
C ASN A 89 8.29 -30.37 -7.57
N LYS A 90 9.27 -29.56 -7.16
CA LYS A 90 10.65 -29.74 -7.60
C LYS A 90 11.25 -31.03 -7.04
N ILE A 91 10.96 -31.36 -5.79
CA ILE A 91 11.39 -32.62 -5.15
C ILE A 91 10.76 -33.82 -5.87
N ASP A 92 9.46 -33.81 -6.15
CA ASP A 92 8.79 -34.90 -6.90
C ASP A 92 9.44 -35.13 -8.27
N ASN A 93 9.68 -34.05 -9.02
CA ASN A 93 10.35 -34.13 -10.31
C ASN A 93 11.77 -34.71 -10.21
N LEU A 94 12.52 -34.37 -9.17
CA LEU A 94 13.86 -34.91 -8.95
C LEU A 94 13.83 -36.39 -8.58
N LEU A 95 12.88 -36.82 -7.75
CA LEU A 95 12.71 -38.23 -7.39
C LEU A 95 12.30 -39.07 -8.60
N ARG A 96 11.39 -38.56 -9.44
CA ARG A 96 10.96 -39.21 -10.67
C ARG A 96 12.06 -39.27 -11.73
N GLY A 97 12.86 -38.22 -11.85
CA GLY A 97 14.02 -38.17 -12.76
C GLY A 97 15.24 -38.93 -12.26
N GLY A 98 15.39 -39.11 -10.95
CA GLY A 98 16.50 -39.80 -10.30
C GLY A 98 16.28 -41.30 -10.04
N GLY A 99 15.06 -41.80 -10.23
CA GLY A 99 14.68 -43.21 -10.02
C GLY A 99 14.89 -44.15 -11.23
N LEU A 100 15.65 -43.73 -12.25
CA LEU A 100 15.95 -44.53 -13.46
C LEU A 100 17.46 -44.73 -13.69
N ASN A 101 18.23 -44.97 -12.62
CA ASN A 101 19.59 -45.48 -12.73
C ASN A 101 19.77 -46.72 -11.84
#